data_AF-A0A1V6UUV8-F1
#
_entry.id   AF-A0A1V6UUV8-F1
#
_cell.length_a   1.000
_cell.length_b   1.000
_cell.length_c   1.000
_cell.angle_alpha   90.00
_cell.angle_beta   90.00
_cell.angle_gamma   90.00
#
_symmetry.space_group_name_H-M   'P 1'
#
loop_
_entity.id
_entity.type
_entity.pdbx_description
1 polymer ?
#
loop_
_entity_poly.entity_id
_entity_poly.type
_entity_poly.pdbx_seq_one_letter_code
_entity_poly.pdbx_strand_id
1 'polypeptide(L)'
;MLVEATHVKAQGTSESSTSTWIVQSMANLNYPIGLEDAPGDSTADLNDTLWANNRLPPEVTSSFEVCNIKRTYKLNLRLAFLVGDFKLQTVIRDLEFPVYVMGPTPSLKAWN
;
A
#
# COMPACT_ATOMS: atom_id res chain seq x y z
N MET A 1 -3.07 -1.33 -3.31
CA MET A 1 -2.77 -0.32 -4.36
C MET A 1 -2.22 0.94 -3.69
N LEU A 2 -1.45 1.73 -4.42
CA LEU A 2 -0.90 3.00 -3.96
C LEU A 2 -1.73 4.14 -4.57
N VAL A 3 -2.23 5.04 -3.73
CA VAL A 3 -3.03 6.20 -4.13
C VAL A 3 -2.16 7.43 -3.97
N GLU A 4 -1.81 8.06 -5.08
CA GLU A 4 -1.08 9.32 -5.16
C GLU A 4 -2.04 10.50 -5.09
N ALA A 5 -1.68 11.51 -4.31
CA ALA A 5 -2.28 12.83 -4.40
C ALA A 5 -1.19 13.89 -4.61
N THR A 6 -1.32 14.65 -5.70
CA THR A 6 -0.49 15.82 -5.99
C THR A 6 -1.31 17.07 -5.78
N HIS A 7 -0.90 17.91 -4.84
CA HIS A 7 -1.51 19.20 -4.56
C HIS A 7 -0.59 20.30 -5.07
N VAL A 8 -1.14 21.24 -5.84
CA VAL A 8 -0.43 22.40 -6.38
C VAL A 8 -1.13 23.65 -5.87
N LYS A 9 -0.39 24.56 -5.22
CA LYS A 9 -0.89 25.89 -4.86
C LYS A 9 -0.12 26.96 -5.61
N ALA A 10 -0.80 27.68 -6.49
CA ALA A 10 -0.20 28.74 -7.31
C ALA A 10 -1.17 29.90 -7.48
N GLN A 11 -0.67 31.13 -7.38
CA GLN A 11 -1.42 32.36 -7.66
C GLN A 11 -2.78 32.48 -6.93
N GLY A 12 -2.88 31.95 -5.70
CA GLY A 12 -4.11 31.95 -4.90
C GLY A 12 -5.09 30.81 -5.21
N THR A 13 -4.80 29.99 -6.22
CA THR A 13 -5.58 28.79 -6.58
C THR A 13 -4.92 27.53 -6.03
N SER A 14 -5.74 26.56 -5.63
CA SER A 14 -5.29 25.22 -5.22
C SER A 14 -5.91 24.19 -6.14
N GLU A 15 -5.08 23.35 -6.74
CA GLU A 15 -5.48 22.23 -7.57
C GLU A 15 -4.97 20.92 -6.97
N SER A 16 -5.76 19.87 -7.10
CA SER A 16 -5.38 18.52 -6.64
C SER A 16 -5.62 17.51 -7.75
N SER A 17 -4.61 16.72 -8.08
CA SER A 17 -4.72 15.55 -8.96
C SER A 17 -4.48 14.29 -8.16
N THR A 18 -5.25 13.24 -8.46
CA THR A 18 -5.12 11.92 -7.84
C THR A 18 -4.79 10.89 -8.92
N SER A 19 -3.88 9.98 -8.61
CA SER A 19 -3.53 8.85 -9.47
C SER A 19 -3.45 7.58 -8.64
N THR A 20 -3.74 6.42 -9.23
CA THR A 20 -3.73 5.13 -8.52
C THR A 20 -2.86 4.13 -9.25
N TRP A 21 -2.03 3.43 -8.48
CA TRP A 21 -1.07 2.45 -8.98
C TRP A 21 -1.35 1.09 -8.34
N ILE A 22 -1.65 0.08 -9.15
CA ILE A 22 -1.78 -1.29 -8.66
C ILE A 22 -0.38 -1.83 -8.40
N VAL A 23 -0.01 -1.95 -7.13
CA VAL A 23 1.26 -2.56 -6.71
C VAL A 23 1.18 -4.08 -6.83
N GLN A 24 0.06 -4.67 -6.40
CA GLN A 24 -0.16 -6.11 -6.38
C GLN A 24 -1.65 -6.43 -6.19
N SER A 25 -2.08 -7.56 -6.75
CA SER A 25 -3.37 -8.19 -6.50
C SER A 25 -3.17 -9.70 -6.41
N MET A 26 -3.69 -10.32 -5.35
CA MET A 26 -3.62 -11.76 -5.15
C MET A 26 -4.98 -12.27 -4.71
N ALA A 27 -5.31 -13.50 -5.12
CA ALA A 27 -6.52 -14.21 -4.73
C ALA A 27 -6.16 -15.67 -4.44
N ASN A 28 -7.06 -16.38 -3.77
CA ASN A 28 -6.92 -17.81 -3.46
C ASN A 28 -5.62 -18.14 -2.71
N LEU A 29 -5.18 -17.24 -1.82
CA LEU A 29 -3.95 -17.41 -1.05
C LEU A 29 -4.02 -18.60 -0.10
N ASN A 30 -5.23 -19.04 0.28
CA ASN A 30 -5.50 -20.08 1.28
C ASN A 30 -4.63 -19.91 2.54
N TYR A 31 -4.37 -18.65 2.90
CA TYR A 31 -3.57 -18.29 4.05
C TYR A 31 -4.48 -18.28 5.28
N PRO A 32 -4.25 -19.16 6.28
CA PRO A 32 -5.08 -19.17 7.48
C PRO A 32 -4.83 -17.89 8.29
N ILE A 33 -5.90 -17.22 8.71
CA ILE A 33 -5.85 -15.98 9.49
C ILE A 33 -6.52 -16.26 10.82
N GLY A 34 -5.73 -16.25 11.89
CA GLY A 34 -6.19 -16.60 13.24
C GLY A 34 -6.36 -18.12 13.43
N LEU A 35 -6.50 -18.52 14.70
CA LEU A 35 -6.93 -19.86 15.09
C LEU A 35 -8.37 -19.76 15.62
N GLU A 36 -9.15 -20.84 15.51
CA GLU A 36 -10.55 -20.88 15.94
C GLU A 36 -10.72 -20.55 17.43
N ASP A 37 -9.71 -20.87 18.23
CA ASP A 37 -9.61 -20.65 19.68
C ASP A 37 -8.74 -19.43 20.06
N ALA A 38 -8.33 -18.61 19.09
CA ALA A 38 -7.52 -17.45 19.37
C ALA A 38 -8.30 -16.42 20.22
N PRO A 39 -7.68 -15.84 21.27
CA PRO A 39 -8.29 -14.75 22.02
C PRO A 39 -8.66 -13.57 21.13
N GLY A 40 -9.70 -12.83 21.50
CA GLY A 40 -9.95 -11.51 20.92
C GLY A 40 -8.68 -10.66 20.98
N ASP A 41 -8.35 -9.98 19.88
CA ASP A 41 -7.15 -9.16 19.68
C ASP A 41 -5.85 -9.92 19.33
N SER A 42 -5.94 -11.19 18.92
CA SER A 42 -4.78 -11.89 18.35
C SER A 42 -4.28 -11.21 17.07
N THR A 43 -2.97 -10.94 16.99
CA THR A 43 -2.33 -10.44 15.77
C THR A 43 -1.97 -11.60 14.85
N ALA A 44 -2.32 -11.49 13.57
CA ALA A 44 -1.87 -12.40 12.53
C ALA A 44 -0.84 -11.68 11.64
N ASP A 45 0.36 -12.24 11.56
CA ASP A 45 1.39 -11.75 10.65
C ASP A 45 1.17 -12.33 9.27
N LEU A 46 1.38 -11.51 8.24
CA LEU A 46 1.31 -11.95 6.85
C LEU A 46 2.73 -12.20 6.35
N ASN A 47 2.97 -13.31 5.64
CA ASN A 47 4.31 -13.67 5.19
C ASN A 47 4.95 -12.55 4.34
N ASP A 48 6.14 -12.11 4.73
CA ASP A 48 6.93 -11.07 4.07
C ASP A 48 7.14 -11.33 2.57
N THR A 49 7.21 -12.60 2.15
CA THR A 49 7.36 -12.96 0.73
C THR A 49 6.20 -12.46 -0.13
N LEU A 50 5.03 -12.22 0.46
CA LEU A 50 3.89 -11.63 -0.24
C LEU A 50 4.15 -10.19 -0.65
N TRP A 51 5.08 -9.49 0.02
CA TRP A 51 5.35 -8.06 -0.21
C TRP A 51 6.75 -7.79 -0.77
N ALA A 52 7.77 -8.50 -0.29
CA ALA A 52 9.18 -8.15 -0.43
C ALA A 52 9.72 -8.04 -1.86
N ASN A 53 9.08 -8.71 -2.83
CA ASN A 53 9.59 -8.81 -4.20
C ASN A 53 8.89 -7.87 -5.19
N ASN A 54 7.92 -7.06 -4.74
CA ASN A 54 7.17 -6.19 -5.64
C ASN A 54 7.84 -4.83 -5.75
N ARG A 55 8.28 -4.49 -6.96
CA ARG A 55 8.77 -3.14 -7.27
C ARG A 55 7.59 -2.25 -7.62
N LEU A 56 7.67 -0.99 -7.19
CA LEU A 56 6.73 0.03 -7.67
C LEU A 56 6.92 0.23 -9.19
N PRO A 57 5.84 0.53 -9.93
CA PRO A 57 5.96 0.96 -11.32
C PRO A 57 6.95 2.13 -11.44
N PRO A 58 7.80 2.15 -12.48
CA PRO A 58 8.84 3.16 -12.63
C PRO A 58 8.31 4.58 -12.80
N GLU A 59 7.04 4.74 -13.15
CA GLU A 59 6.34 6.02 -13.26
C GLU A 59 5.99 6.63 -11.89
N VAL A 60 6.01 5.81 -10.82
CA VAL A 60 5.76 6.30 -9.46
C VAL A 60 6.93 7.16 -9.01
N THR A 61 6.64 8.45 -8.81
CA THR A 61 7.62 9.42 -8.33
C THR A 61 7.75 9.36 -6.80
N SER A 62 8.87 9.84 -6.26
CA SER A 62 9.04 9.98 -4.81
C SER A 62 8.04 10.97 -4.20
N SER A 63 7.76 10.79 -2.91
CA SER A 63 7.09 11.79 -2.10
C SER A 63 7.95 13.05 -1.96
N PHE A 64 7.37 14.23 -2.13
CA PHE A 64 8.09 15.50 -1.96
C PHE A 64 7.15 16.65 -1.60
N GLU A 65 7.75 17.74 -1.12
CA GLU A 65 7.10 19.03 -0.94
C GLU A 65 8.08 20.14 -1.34
N VAL A 66 7.82 20.81 -2.46
CA VAL A 66 8.70 21.83 -3.04
C VAL A 66 7.86 22.92 -3.71
N CYS A 67 8.19 24.20 -3.49
CA CYS A 67 7.60 25.35 -4.18
C CYS A 67 6.06 25.28 -4.29
N ASN A 68 5.39 24.93 -3.19
CA ASN A 68 3.93 24.80 -3.09
C ASN A 68 3.31 23.62 -3.87
N ILE A 69 4.13 22.66 -4.30
CA ILE A 69 3.71 21.38 -4.85
C ILE A 69 4.00 20.30 -3.81
N LYS A 70 2.99 19.52 -3.46
CA LYS A 70 3.09 18.43 -2.48
C LYS A 70 2.55 17.15 -3.09
N ARG A 71 3.40 16.11 -3.12
CA ARG A 71 3.05 14.77 -3.58
C ARG A 71 3.10 13.79 -2.42
N THR A 72 1.94 13.23 -2.07
CA THR A 72 1.75 12.29 -0.95
C THR A 72 1.13 11.00 -1.44
N TYR A 73 1.41 9.90 -0.73
CA TYR A 73 0.84 8.60 -1.06
C TYR A 73 0.11 7.98 0.13
N LYS A 74 -0.89 7.18 -0.21
CA LYS A 74 -1.59 6.28 0.73
C LYS A 74 -1.53 4.87 0.18
N LEU A 75 -1.19 3.90 1.02
CA LEU A 75 -1.33 2.50 0.71
C LEU A 75 -2.75 2.09 1.06
N ASN A 76 -3.55 1.76 0.04
CA ASN A 76 -4.88 1.23 0.20
C ASN A 76 -4.85 -0.30 0.03
N LEU A 77 -5.23 -1.01 1.08
CA LEU A 77 -5.19 -2.47 1.17
C LEU A 77 -6.62 -3.00 1.28
N ARG A 78 -7.02 -3.83 0.32
CA ARG A 78 -8.31 -4.53 0.32
C ARG A 78 -8.06 -6.01 0.57
N LEU A 79 -8.56 -6.52 1.69
CA LEU A 79 -8.44 -7.92 2.09
C LEU A 79 -9.81 -8.58 2.07
N ALA A 80 -9.88 -9.77 1.48
CA ALA A 80 -11.07 -10.62 1.51
C ALA A 80 -10.75 -11.87 2.33
N PHE A 81 -11.58 -12.13 3.34
CA PHE A 81 -11.50 -13.29 4.22
C PHE A 81 -12.69 -14.19 3.98
N LEU A 82 -12.47 -15.50 4.00
CA LEU A 82 -13.54 -16.49 4.06
C LEU A 82 -13.70 -16.91 5.52
N VAL A 83 -14.91 -16.76 6.07
CA VAL A 83 -15.19 -17.02 7.49
C VAL A 83 -16.39 -17.97 7.61
N GLY A 84 -16.29 -18.94 8.51
CA GLY A 84 -17.37 -19.86 8.89
C GLY A 84 -17.13 -21.32 8.51
N ASP A 85 -17.74 -22.25 9.27
CA ASP A 85 -17.45 -23.68 9.11
C ASP A 85 -18.36 -24.37 8.09
N PHE A 86 -19.68 -24.19 8.25
CA PHE A 86 -20.69 -24.85 7.39
C PHE A 86 -21.21 -23.94 6.27
N LYS A 87 -21.08 -22.62 6.45
CA LYS A 87 -21.50 -21.61 5.48
C LYS A 87 -20.44 -20.53 5.42
N LEU A 88 -19.57 -20.64 4.41
CA LEU A 88 -18.55 -19.65 4.15
C LEU A 88 -19.19 -18.31 3.79
N GLN A 89 -18.75 -17.25 4.46
CA GLN A 89 -19.09 -15.87 4.15
C GLN A 89 -17.81 -15.11 3.80
N THR A 90 -17.88 -14.33 2.72
CA THR A 90 -16.78 -13.44 2.36
C THR A 90 -16.92 -12.14 3.13
N VAL A 91 -15.91 -11.83 3.93
CA VAL A 91 -15.79 -10.58 4.68
C VAL A 91 -14.68 -9.74 4.06
N ILE A 92 -15.01 -8.51 3.65
CA ILE A 92 -14.03 -7.59 3.06
C ILE A 92 -13.64 -6.53 4.10
N ARG A 93 -12.35 -6.23 4.17
CA ARG A 93 -11.78 -5.14 4.95
C ARG A 93 -10.92 -4.26 4.05
N ASP A 94 -11.24 -2.97 4.06
CA ASP A 94 -10.46 -1.93 3.41
C ASP A 94 -9.67 -1.18 4.48
N LEU A 95 -8.35 -1.10 4.29
CA LEU A 95 -7.41 -0.46 5.18
C LEU A 95 -6.64 0.60 4.40
N GLU A 96 -6.36 1.73 5.04
CA GLU A 96 -5.63 2.83 4.42
C GLU A 96 -4.52 3.31 5.36
N PHE A 97 -3.30 3.38 4.84
CA PHE A 97 -2.12 3.80 5.58
C PHE A 97 -1.40 4.93 4.85
N PRO A 98 -1.02 6.02 5.51
CA PRO A 98 -0.11 6.99 4.92
C PRO A 98 1.26 6.34 4.72
N VAL A 99 1.86 6.53 3.54
CA VAL A 99 3.19 5.97 3.22
C VAL A 99 4.06 7.03 2.55
N TYR A 100 5.36 6.89 2.72
CA TYR A 100 6.36 7.72 2.06
C TYR A 100 7.05 6.91 0.97
N VAL A 101 7.05 7.42 -0.26
CA VAL A 101 7.72 6.78 -1.40
C VAL A 101 9.09 7.42 -1.58
N MET A 102 10.12 6.60 -1.58
CA MET A 102 11.50 7.04 -1.79
C MET A 102 11.97 6.66 -3.18
N GLY A 103 12.77 7.54 -3.79
CA GLY A 103 13.49 7.20 -5.01
C GLY A 103 14.54 6.10 -4.76
N PRO A 104 15.07 5.47 -5.82
CA PRO A 104 16.09 4.45 -5.68
C PRO A 104 17.30 4.99 -4.91
N THR A 105 17.76 4.25 -3.92
CA THR A 105 19.00 4.59 -3.21
C THR A 105 20.17 4.48 -4.20
N PRO A 106 20.95 5.54 -4.41
CA PRO A 106 22.12 5.44 -5.28
C PRO A 106 23.08 4.42 -4.68
N SER A 107 23.36 3.35 -5.42
CA SER A 107 24.44 2.45 -5.04
C SER A 107 25.76 3.20 -5.22
N LEU A 108 26.44 3.50 -4.12
CA LEU A 108 27.82 3.93 -4.14
C LEU A 108 28.63 2.76 -4.71
N LYS A 109 28.78 2.71 -6.03
CA LYS A 109 29.85 1.91 -6.62
C LYS A 109 31.15 2.56 -6.17
N ALA A 110 31.80 1.94 -5.18
CA ALA A 110 33.17 2.26 -4.83
C ALA A 110 34.01 2.16 -6.11
N TRP A 111 34.68 3.26 -6.45
CA TRP A 111 35.60 3.31 -7.56
C TRP A 111 36.81 2.47 -7.12
N ASN A 112 36.98 1.28 -7.71
CA ASN A 112 38.19 0.47 -7.60
C ASN A 112 39.21 0.89 -8.65
#